data_AF-A0A536M2Y4-F1
#
_entry.id   AF-A0A536M2Y4-F1
#
_cell.length_a   1.000
_cell.length_b   1.000
_cell.length_c   1.000
_cell.angle_alpha   90.00
_cell.angle_beta   90.00
_cell.angle_gamma   90.00
#
_symmetry.space_group_name_H-M   'P 1'
#
loop_
_entity.id
_entity.type
_entity.pdbx_description
1 polymer ?
#
loop_
_entity_poly.entity_id
_entity_poly.type
_entity_poly.pdbx_seq_one_letter_code
_entity_poly.pdbx_strand_id
1 'polypeptide(L)' 'MARTSVKTPKRRYDTSRRQASALETRRRILAAARRLFLKRGYAATTMAAIAAAAGVSIETIYLSIGGK' A
#
# COMPACT_ATOMS: atom_id res chain seq x y z
N MET A 1 0.89 49.59 18.74
CA MET A 1 1.71 48.40 19.03
C MET A 1 1.08 47.19 18.36
N ALA A 2 1.50 46.84 17.15
CA ALA A 2 0.96 45.73 16.37
C ALA A 2 1.73 44.44 16.69
N ARG A 3 1.05 43.40 17.16
CA ARG A 3 1.64 42.06 17.28
C ARG A 3 1.13 41.19 16.15
N THR A 4 2.07 40.83 15.29
CA THR A 4 1.91 40.13 14.01
C THR A 4 1.44 38.69 14.18
N SER A 5 0.50 38.29 13.33
CA SER A 5 -0.04 36.93 13.17
C SER A 5 1.04 35.93 12.73
N VAL A 6 1.09 34.79 13.41
CA VAL A 6 1.95 33.66 13.03
C VAL A 6 1.31 32.93 11.84
N LYS A 7 1.92 33.04 10.65
CA LYS A 7 1.55 32.23 9.48
C LYS A 7 1.96 30.77 9.72
N THR A 8 0.98 29.91 9.95
CA THR A 8 1.17 28.45 9.99
C THR A 8 1.72 27.96 8.63
N PRO A 9 2.87 27.27 8.59
CA PRO A 9 3.42 26.79 7.33
C PRO A 9 2.49 25.72 6.73
N LYS A 10 2.16 25.92 5.45
CA LYS A 10 1.30 25.05 4.63
C LYS A 10 1.89 23.63 4.63
N ARG A 11 1.15 22.70 5.23
CA ARG A 11 1.43 21.25 5.33
C ARG A 11 1.97 20.75 3.99
N ARG A 12 3.28 20.55 3.91
CA ARG A 12 3.94 20.02 2.70
C ARG A 12 3.30 18.67 2.41
N TYR A 13 2.76 18.54 1.21
CA TYR A 13 2.08 17.34 0.75
C TYR A 13 3.04 16.15 0.92
N ASP A 14 2.73 15.28 1.89
CA ASP A 14 3.64 14.30 2.45
C ASP A 14 3.75 13.09 1.51
N THR A 15 4.46 13.29 0.40
CA THR A 15 4.78 12.23 -0.57
C THR A 15 5.65 11.15 0.07
N SER A 16 6.41 11.47 1.11
CA SER A 16 7.22 10.52 1.88
C SER A 16 6.35 9.49 2.63
N ARG A 17 5.28 9.92 3.29
CA ARG A 17 4.30 9.01 3.89
C ARG A 17 3.61 8.14 2.86
N ARG A 18 3.28 8.67 1.67
CA ARG A 18 2.68 7.86 0.60
C ARG A 18 3.63 6.78 0.08
N GLN A 19 4.92 7.07 -0.07
CA GLN A 19 5.91 6.06 -0.47
C GLN A 19 6.10 4.98 0.60
N ALA A 20 6.16 5.36 1.88
CA ALA A 20 6.23 4.42 3.00
C ALA A 20 4.99 3.50 3.04
N SER A 21 3.79 4.06 2.88
CA SER A 21 2.54 3.29 2.82
C SER A 21 2.49 2.35 1.61
N ALA A 22 3.00 2.77 0.44
CA ALA A 22 3.06 1.92 -0.75
C ALA A 22 4.00 0.72 -0.56
N LEU A 23 5.16 0.94 0.06
CA LEU A 23 6.11 -0.12 0.40
C LEU A 23 5.51 -1.12 1.41
N GLU A 24 4.83 -0.63 2.44
CA GLU A 24 4.17 -1.48 3.41
C GLU A 24 3.05 -2.32 2.77
N THR A 25 2.24 -1.69 1.91
CA THR A 25 1.18 -2.36 1.15
C THR A 25 1.77 -3.49 0.30
N ARG A 26 2.86 -3.23 -0.42
CA ARG A 26 3.57 -4.25 -1.23
C ARG A 26 4.07 -5.41 -0.37
N ARG A 27 4.63 -5.12 0.82
CA ARG A 27 5.07 -6.17 1.75
C ARG A 27 3.92 -7.06 2.20
N ARG A 28 2.76 -6.48 2.52
CA ARG A 28 1.55 -7.22 2.91
C ARG A 28 1.06 -8.12 1.77
N ILE A 29 1.02 -7.61 0.54
CA ILE A 29 0.62 -8.37 -0.66
C ILE A 29 1.53 -9.58 -0.86
N LEU A 30 2.86 -9.38 -0.84
CA LEU A 30 3.83 -10.46 -1.05
C LEU A 30 3.77 -11.52 0.06
N ALA A 31 3.61 -11.10 1.31
CA ALA A 31 3.47 -12.02 2.44
C ALA A 31 2.20 -12.87 2.34
N ALA A 32 1.07 -12.25 1.98
CA ALA A 32 -0.19 -12.95 1.76
C ALA A 32 -0.11 -13.93 0.59
N ALA A 33 0.45 -13.49 -0.55
CA ALA A 33 0.67 -14.32 -1.72
C ALA A 33 1.53 -15.54 -1.39
N ARG A 34 2.68 -15.34 -0.72
CA ARG A 34 3.56 -16.43 -0.28
C ARG A 34 2.81 -17.45 0.59
N ARG A 35 2.04 -16.99 1.58
CA ARG A 35 1.25 -17.89 2.45
C ARG A 35 0.22 -18.70 1.66
N LEU A 36 -0.48 -18.06 0.73
CA LEU A 36 -1.51 -18.72 -0.08
C LEU A 36 -0.90 -19.74 -1.05
N PHE A 37 0.19 -19.37 -1.73
CA PHE A 37 0.92 -20.28 -2.61
C PHE A 37 1.43 -21.52 -1.87
N LEU A 38 1.98 -21.35 -0.66
CA LEU A 38 2.43 -22.48 0.17
C LEU A 38 1.28 -23.36 0.65
N LYS A 39 0.11 -22.78 0.95
CA LYS A 39 -1.01 -23.51 1.54
C LYS A 39 -1.89 -24.22 0.51
N ARG A 40 -2.05 -23.63 -0.68
CA ARG A 40 -3.04 -24.06 -1.69
C ARG A 40 -2.40 -24.43 -3.02
N GLY A 41 -1.11 -24.16 -3.20
CA GLY A 41 -0.43 -24.23 -4.49
C GLY A 41 -0.69 -23.00 -5.37
N TYR A 42 0.10 -22.87 -6.43
CA TYR A 42 0.03 -21.74 -7.36
C TYR A 42 -1.28 -21.72 -8.15
N ALA A 43 -1.74 -22.87 -8.66
CA ALA A 43 -2.91 -22.95 -9.53
C ALA A 43 -4.24 -22.62 -8.83
N ALA A 44 -4.36 -22.88 -7.52
CA ALA A 44 -5.57 -22.61 -6.75
C ALA A 44 -5.61 -21.21 -6.12
N THR A 45 -4.53 -20.41 -6.23
CA THR A 45 -4.44 -19.10 -5.61
C THR A 45 -4.85 -18.00 -6.59
N THR A 46 -5.97 -17.33 -6.33
CA THR A 46 -6.44 -16.21 -7.16
C THR A 46 -5.95 -14.86 -6.65
N MET A 47 -5.83 -13.87 -7.54
CA MET A 47 -5.53 -12.48 -7.15
C MET A 47 -6.55 -11.93 -6.14
N ALA A 48 -7.82 -12.33 -6.25
CA ALA A 48 -8.88 -11.96 -5.30
C ALA A 48 -8.63 -12.53 -3.89
N ALA A 49 -8.17 -13.78 -3.78
CA ALA A 49 -7.81 -14.38 -2.50
C ALA A 49 -6.60 -13.67 -1.86
N ILE A 50 -5.62 -13.26 -2.67
CA ILE A 50 -4.46 -12.49 -2.21
C ILE A 50 -4.90 -11.10 -1.73
N ALA A 51 -5.78 -10.42 -2.47
CA ALA A 51 -6.35 -9.12 -2.12
C ALA A 51 -7.08 -9.16 -0.77
N ALA A 52 -7.98 -10.14 -0.61
CA ALA A 52 -8.70 -10.36 0.63
C ALA A 52 -7.74 -10.65 1.81
N ALA A 53 -6.71 -11.47 1.59
CA ALA A 53 -5.74 -11.82 2.63
C ALA A 53 -4.79 -10.65 2.99
N ALA A 54 -4.49 -9.75 2.05
CA ALA A 54 -3.63 -8.60 2.27
C ALA A 54 -4.40 -7.34 2.74
N GLY A 55 -5.74 -7.37 2.72
CA GLY A 55 -6.59 -6.24 3.10
C GLY A 55 -6.53 -5.08 2.11
N VAL A 56 -6.37 -5.38 0.82
CA VAL A 56 -6.25 -4.40 -0.26
C VAL A 56 -7.22 -4.72 -1.38
N SER A 57 -7.51 -3.73 -2.23
CA SER A 57 -8.27 -3.96 -3.46
C SER A 57 -7.41 -4.68 -4.50
N ILE A 58 -8.05 -5.46 -5.38
CA ILE A 58 -7.39 -6.11 -6.52
C ILE A 58 -6.67 -5.07 -7.39
N GLU A 59 -7.29 -3.91 -7.60
CA GLU A 59 -6.68 -2.78 -8.33
C GLU A 59 -5.38 -2.29 -7.69
N THR A 60 -5.33 -2.22 -6.34
CA THR A 60 -4.11 -1.86 -5.61
C THR A 60 -2.99 -2.87 -5.82
N ILE A 61 -3.32 -4.16 -5.99
CA ILE A 61 -2.32 -5.17 -6.34
C ILE A 61 -1.76 -4.88 -7.73
N TYR A 62 -2.61 -4.70 -8.74
CA TYR A 62 -2.14 -4.38 -10.09
C TYR A 62 -1.30 -3.10 -10.13
N LEU A 63 -1.70 -2.07 -9.39
CA LEU A 63 -0.96 -0.81 -9.30
C LEU A 63 0.38 -0.95 -8.55
N SER A 64 0.44 -1.79 -7.51
CA SER A 64 1.61 -1.98 -6.65
C SER A 64 2.67 -2.91 -7.27
N ILE A 65 2.21 -3.91 -8.03
CA ILE A 65 3.07 -4.90 -8.68
C ILE A 65 3.42 -4.48 -10.11
N GLY A 66 2.52 -3.79 -10.82
CA GLY A 66 2.71 -3.28 -12.20
C GLY A 66 3.46 -1.97 -12.32
N GLY A 67 4.16 -1.53 -11.27
CA GLY A 67 4.98 -0.31 -11.28
C GLY A 67 6.32 -0.47 -12.00
N LYS A 68 6.28 -0.81 -13.30
CA LYS A 68 7.18 -0.32 -14.35
C LYS A 68 6.52 -0.51 -15.72
#